data_AF-A0A939UPV0-F1
#
_entry.id   AF-A0A939UPV0-F1
#
_cell.length_a   1.000
_cell.length_b   1.000
_cell.length_c   1.000
_cell.angle_alpha   90.00
_cell.angle_beta   90.00
_cell.angle_gamma   90.00
#
_symmetry.space_group_name_H-M   'P 1'
#
loop_
_entity.id
_entity.type
_entity.pdbx_description
1 polymer ?
#
loop_
_entity_poly.entity_id
_entity_poly.type
_entity_poly.pdbx_seq_one_letter_code
_entity_poly.pdbx_strand_id
1 'polypeptide(L)'
;MKLFVIVMILFHCFLGSLWAQRDMNIERHVCYGQGDNGQDLYMIVVEQKDGKSFKPACIAIHGGAWSGGEAEGFMFQSEYMARQGFKVFNI
;
A
#
# COMPACT_ATOMS: atom_id res chain seq x y z
N MET A 1 -43.27 -4.76 4.36
CA MET A 1 -42.50 -3.96 3.36
C MET A 1 -41.38 -3.12 3.96
N LYS A 2 -41.58 -2.35 5.04
CA LYS A 2 -40.53 -1.46 5.59
C LYS A 2 -39.28 -2.18 6.13
N LEU A 3 -39.42 -3.39 6.69
CA LEU A 3 -38.29 -4.18 7.21
C LEU A 3 -37.36 -4.73 6.11
N PHE A 4 -37.92 -5.07 4.95
CA PHE A 4 -37.18 -5.68 3.83
C PHE A 4 -36.21 -4.68 3.17
N VAL A 5 -36.61 -3.40 3.09
CA VAL A 5 -35.80 -2.32 2.54
C VAL A 5 -34.59 -2.02 3.44
N ILE A 6 -34.77 -2.05 4.76
CA ILE A 6 -33.70 -1.81 5.74
C ILE A 6 -32.63 -2.91 5.65
N VAL A 7 -33.03 -4.17 5.50
CA VAL A 7 -32.11 -5.30 5.35
C VAL A 7 -31.30 -5.20 4.05
N MET A 8 -31.91 -4.80 2.93
CA MET A 8 -31.18 -4.62 1.66
C MET A 8 -30.15 -3.48 1.68
N ILE A 9 -30.45 -2.37 2.35
CA ILE A 9 -29.52 -1.24 2.49
C ILE A 9 -28.31 -1.65 3.34
N LEU A 10 -28.55 -2.32 4.47
CA LEU A 10 -27.47 -2.84 5.32
C LEU A 10 -26.61 -3.89 4.60
N PHE A 11 -27.22 -4.72 3.75
CA PHE A 11 -26.50 -5.72 2.95
C PHE A 11 -25.61 -5.07 1.88
N HIS A 12 -26.04 -3.98 1.24
CA HIS A 12 -25.21 -3.23 0.29
C HIS A 12 -24.04 -2.52 0.98
N CYS A 13 -24.26 -1.95 2.16
CA CYS A 13 -23.18 -1.32 2.93
C CYS A 13 -22.12 -2.34 3.40
N PHE A 14 -22.54 -3.56 3.78
CA PHE A 14 -21.60 -4.60 4.22
C PHE A 14 -20.84 -5.28 3.06
N LEU A 15 -21.47 -5.47 1.89
CA LEU A 15 -20.77 -6.05 0.74
C LEU A 15 -19.72 -5.10 0.17
N GLY A 16 -20.00 -3.79 0.08
CA GLY A 16 -19.05 -2.81 -0.49
C GLY A 16 -17.72 -2.74 0.27
N SER A 17 -17.75 -2.86 1.59
CA SER A 17 -16.55 -2.83 2.44
C SER A 17 -15.63 -4.04 2.30
N LEU A 18 -16.15 -5.19 1.87
CA LEU A 18 -15.38 -6.44 1.78
C LEU A 18 -14.50 -6.52 0.52
N TRP A 19 -14.79 -5.74 -0.52
CA TRP A 19 -14.02 -5.73 -1.77
C TRP A 19 -12.80 -4.80 -1.70
N ALA A 20 -12.91 -3.65 -1.02
CA ALA A 20 -11.85 -2.64 -0.99
C ALA A 20 -10.53 -3.09 -0.32
N GLN A 21 -10.56 -4.14 0.51
CA GLN A 21 -9.41 -4.55 1.31
C GLN A 21 -8.46 -5.55 0.60
N ARG A 22 -8.80 -6.05 -0.60
CA ARG A 22 -7.98 -7.05 -1.32
C ARG A 22 -7.21 -6.53 -2.54
N ASP A 23 -7.32 -5.23 -2.83
CA ASP A 23 -6.85 -4.64 -4.08
C ASP A 23 -5.39 -4.17 -4.07
N MET A 24 -4.57 -4.60 -3.11
CA MET A 24 -3.16 -4.19 -3.03
C MET A 24 -2.22 -5.37 -3.23
N ASN A 25 -1.13 -5.14 -3.96
CA ASN A 25 0.08 -5.95 -3.95
C ASN A 25 1.11 -5.25 -3.07
N ILE A 26 1.62 -5.97 -2.07
CA ILE A 26 2.62 -5.45 -1.12
C ILE A 26 3.75 -6.48 -1.07
N GLU A 27 4.88 -6.13 -1.67
CA GLU A 27 6.09 -6.94 -1.67
C GLU A 27 7.04 -6.35 -0.63
N ARG A 28 7.32 -7.13 0.41
CA ARG A 28 8.26 -6.75 1.49
C ARG A 28 9.63 -7.35 1.22
N HIS A 29 10.66 -6.75 1.81
CA HIS A 29 12.05 -7.22 1.72
C HIS A 29 12.55 -7.31 0.28
N VAL A 30 12.19 -6.36 -0.58
CA VAL A 30 12.75 -6.26 -1.91
C VAL A 30 14.15 -5.67 -1.79
N CYS A 31 15.19 -6.48 -1.99
CA CYS A 31 16.57 -6.00 -1.98
C CYS A 31 16.80 -5.11 -3.20
N TYR A 32 17.31 -3.89 -2.98
CA TYR A 32 17.59 -2.93 -4.04
C TYR A 32 19.08 -2.56 -4.15
N GLY A 33 19.92 -3.06 -3.25
CA GLY A 33 21.35 -2.81 -3.27
C GLY A 33 22.05 -3.23 -1.99
N GLN A 34 23.31 -2.85 -1.88
CA GLN A 34 24.12 -3.03 -0.67
C GLN A 34 24.63 -1.68 -0.18
N GLY A 35 24.65 -1.49 1.13
CA GLY A 35 25.27 -0.34 1.78
C GLY A 35 26.79 -0.45 1.83
N ASP A 36 27.44 0.62 2.28
CA ASP A 36 28.92 0.73 2.30
C ASP A 36 29.61 -0.34 3.17
N ASN A 37 28.89 -0.93 4.13
CA ASN A 37 29.36 -2.00 5.00
C ASN A 37 29.01 -3.41 4.47
N GLY A 38 28.47 -3.52 3.25
CA GLY A 38 28.02 -4.77 2.65
C GLY A 38 26.66 -5.27 3.17
N GLN A 39 25.93 -4.47 3.95
CA GLN A 39 24.58 -4.82 4.38
C GLN A 39 23.60 -4.72 3.21
N ASP A 40 22.72 -5.70 3.06
CA ASP A 40 21.64 -5.61 2.07
C ASP A 40 20.66 -4.49 2.46
N LEU A 41 20.24 -3.71 1.47
CA LEU A 41 19.26 -2.64 1.62
C LEU A 41 17.93 -3.11 1.04
N TYR A 42 16.89 -3.05 1.86
CA TYR A 42 15.56 -3.53 1.51
C TYR A 42 14.55 -2.38 1.41
N MET A 43 13.58 -2.54 0.53
CA MET A 43 12.43 -1.67 0.39
C MET A 43 11.12 -2.47 0.41
N ILE A 44 10.02 -1.75 0.56
CA ILE A 44 8.67 -2.27 0.37
C ILE A 44 8.10 -1.70 -0.92
N VAL A 45 7.60 -2.57 -1.79
CA VAL A 45 6.93 -2.15 -3.03
C VAL A 45 5.43 -2.31 -2.85
N VAL A 46 4.70 -1.22 -3.08
CA VAL A 46 3.24 -1.15 -2.89
C VAL A 46 2.58 -0.71 -4.19
N GLU A 47 1.60 -1.47 -4.67
CA GLU A 47 0.79 -1.07 -5.82
C GLU A 47 -0.64 -1.62 -5.77
N GLN A 48 -1.57 -0.92 -6.41
CA GLN A 48 -2.94 -1.41 -6.56
C GLN A 48 -3.02 -2.51 -7.63
N LYS A 49 -3.84 -3.55 -7.40
CA LYS A 49 -4.18 -4.61 -8.34
C LYS A 49 -5.29 -4.14 -9.29
N ASP A 50 -4.93 -3.30 -10.26
CA ASP A 50 -5.87 -2.73 -11.24
C ASP A 50 -5.61 -3.20 -12.68
N GLY A 51 -4.68 -4.14 -12.88
CA GLY A 51 -4.34 -4.71 -14.20
C GLY A 51 -3.57 -3.77 -15.13
N LYS A 52 -3.21 -2.56 -14.70
CA LYS A 52 -2.41 -1.64 -15.51
C LYS A 52 -0.93 -2.02 -15.45
N SER A 53 -0.31 -2.11 -16.63
CA SER A 53 1.11 -2.45 -16.77
C SER A 53 2.06 -1.28 -16.54
N PHE A 54 1.59 -0.03 -16.73
CA PHE A 54 2.38 1.18 -16.53
C PHE A 54 1.70 2.10 -15.52
N LYS A 55 2.45 2.47 -14.48
CA LYS A 55 2.02 3.39 -13.42
C LYS A 55 3.14 4.39 -13.15
N PRO A 56 2.82 5.65 -12.81
CA PRO A 56 3.82 6.57 -12.30
C PRO A 56 4.46 6.01 -11.03
N ALA A 57 5.78 6.13 -10.93
CA ALA A 57 6.54 5.70 -9.76
C ALA A 57 6.56 6.81 -8.70
N CYS A 58 6.47 6.41 -7.43
CA CYS A 58 6.67 7.27 -6.28
C CYS A 58 7.71 6.63 -5.38
N ILE A 59 8.78 7.35 -5.03
CA ILE A 59 9.77 6.89 -4.05
C ILE A 59 9.44 7.60 -2.74
N ALA A 60 9.16 6.82 -1.71
CA ALA A 60 8.94 7.31 -0.35
C ALA A 60 10.20 7.04 0.47
N ILE A 61 10.65 8.06 1.20
CA ILE A 61 11.80 7.98 2.10
C ILE A 61 11.29 8.36 3.48
N HIS A 62 11.45 7.48 4.46
CA HIS A 62 10.96 7.74 5.80
C HIS A 62 11.71 8.90 6.49
N GLY A 63 11.04 9.54 7.45
CA GLY A 63 11.67 10.53 8.34
C GLY A 63 12.52 9.88 9.45
N GLY A 64 12.85 10.62 10.51
CA GLY A 64 13.63 10.08 11.64
C GLY A 64 15.07 10.60 11.71
N ALA A 65 15.35 11.70 10.99
CA ALA A 65 16.60 12.46 11.11
C ALA A 65 17.87 11.60 10.96
N TRP A 66 17.83 10.60 10.08
CA TRP A 66 18.92 9.64 9.83
C TRP A 66 19.36 8.81 11.06
N SER A 67 18.61 8.88 12.15
CA SER A 67 18.92 8.20 13.43
C SER A 67 17.99 7.03 13.73
N GLY A 68 16.91 6.89 12.95
CA GLY A 68 15.91 5.86 13.13
C GLY A 68 14.79 5.99 12.12
N GLY A 69 13.74 5.19 12.33
CA GLY A 69 12.67 4.98 11.36
C GLY A 69 12.88 3.69 10.58
N GLU A 70 11.79 3.19 10.02
CA GLU A 70 11.76 2.01 9.17
C GLU A 70 10.69 2.23 8.10
N ALA A 71 10.85 1.58 6.94
CA ALA A 71 9.87 1.64 5.85
C ALA A 71 8.44 1.32 6.35
N GLU A 72 8.30 0.37 7.28
CA GLU A 72 7.01 -0.02 7.86
C GLU A 72 6.25 1.17 8.48
N GLY A 73 6.96 2.14 9.08
CA GLY A 73 6.36 3.34 9.68
C GLY A 73 5.69 4.29 8.66
N PHE A 74 5.99 4.13 7.37
CA PHE A 74 5.44 4.94 6.28
C PHE A 74 4.42 4.18 5.40
N MET A 75 3.98 3.00 5.85
CA MET A 75 3.10 2.13 5.07
C MET A 75 1.72 2.73 4.81
N PHE A 76 1.15 3.47 5.76
CA PHE A 76 -0.16 4.09 5.59
C PHE A 76 -0.19 5.06 4.40
N GLN A 77 0.84 5.92 4.31
CA GLN A 77 1.01 6.86 3.21
C GLN A 77 1.30 6.15 1.89
N SER A 78 2.12 5.09 1.94
CA SER A 78 2.45 4.28 0.76
C SER A 78 1.22 3.60 0.16
N GLU A 79 0.36 3.01 1.00
CA GLU A 79 -0.91 2.46 0.54
C GLU A 79 -1.85 3.54 0.00
N TYR A 80 -1.93 4.69 0.66
CA TYR A 80 -2.76 5.81 0.19
C TYR A 80 -2.34 6.25 -1.22
N MET A 81 -1.04 6.47 -1.44
CA MET A 81 -0.51 6.86 -2.75
C MET A 81 -0.72 5.76 -3.79
N ALA A 82 -0.52 4.49 -3.44
CA ALA A 82 -0.76 3.40 -4.37
C ALA A 82 -2.25 3.25 -4.76
N ARG A 83 -3.19 3.55 -3.84
CA ARG A 83 -4.63 3.67 -4.17
C ARG A 83 -4.95 4.85 -5.10
N GLN A 84 -4.08 5.85 -5.19
CA GLN A 84 -4.19 6.93 -6.18
C GLN A 84 -3.62 6.53 -7.56
N GLY A 85 -3.17 5.28 -7.73
CA GLY A 85 -2.68 4.75 -9.00
C GLY A 85 -1.16 4.83 -9.19
N PHE A 86 -0.40 5.12 -8.13
CA PHE A 86 1.07 5.08 -8.16
C PHE A 86 1.59 3.67 -7.86
N LYS A 87 2.79 3.36 -8.39
CA LYS A 87 3.62 2.28 -7.85
C LYS A 87 4.63 2.89 -6.88
N VAL A 88 4.55 2.50 -5.61
CA VAL A 88 5.32 3.12 -4.53
C VAL A 88 6.48 2.24 -4.13
N PHE A 89 7.67 2.82 -4.02
CA PHE A 89 8.90 2.22 -3.53
C PHE A 89 9.25 2.90 -2.20
N ASN A 90 8.99 2.21 -1.10
CA ASN A 90 9.11 2.74 0.25
C ASN A 90 10.41 2.25 0.89
N ILE A 91 11.30 3.21 1.15
CA ILE A 91 12.66 3.02 1.67
C ILE A 91 12.74 3.56 3.09
#